data_AF-A0A4U6UA98-F1
#
_entry.id   AF-A0A4U6UA98-F1
#
_cell.length_a   1.000
_cell.length_b   1.000
_cell.length_c   1.000
_cell.angle_alpha   90.00
_cell.angle_beta   90.00
_cell.angle_gamma   90.00
#
_symmetry.space_group_name_H-M   'P 1'
#
loop_
_entity.id
_entity.type
_entity.pdbx_description
1 polymer ?
#
loop_
_entity_poly.entity_id
_entity_poly.type
_entity_poly.pdbx_seq_one_letter_code
_entity_poly.pdbx_strand_id
1 'polypeptide(L)' 'MLMSWNLWKERNDRVFNCSQAKNVATLVQQNTTEGERWCAAGAKHLAALGWPGNPGTANMALLFSADV' A
#
# COMPACT_ATOMS: atom_id res chain seq x y z
N MET A 1 -1.71 9.77 0.79
CA MET A 1 -2.83 10.53 0.19
C MET A 1 -4.21 9.89 0.42
N LEU A 2 -4.39 8.56 0.30
CA LEU A 2 -5.70 7.89 0.48
C LEU A 2 -6.28 7.92 1.90
N MET A 3 -5.45 7.83 2.95
CA MET A 3 -5.92 7.99 4.34
C MET A 3 -6.54 9.37 4.57
N SER A 4 -5.90 10.42 4.05
CA SER A 4 -6.40 11.79 4.05
C SER A 4 -7.71 11.93 3.25
N TRP A 5 -7.85 11.19 2.15
CA TRP A 5 -9.07 11.15 1.34
C TRP A 5 -10.27 10.53 2.07
N ASN A 6 -10.06 9.41 2.79
CA ASN A 6 -11.13 8.78 3.57
C ASN A 6 -11.57 9.65 4.76
N LEU A 7 -10.62 10.30 5.44
CA LEU A 7 -10.93 11.28 6.48
C LEU A 7 -11.70 12.49 5.94
N TRP A 8 -11.30 12.99 4.77
CA TRP A 8 -12.01 14.09 4.10
C TRP A 8 -13.44 13.69 3.72
N LYS A 9 -13.65 12.51 3.14
CA LYS A 9 -14.98 11.98 2.81
C LYS A 9 -15.86 11.82 4.06
N GLU A 10 -15.32 11.24 5.13
CA GLU A 10 -16.07 11.06 6.39
C GLU A 10 -16.47 12.41 7.00
N ARG A 11 -15.58 13.40 6.98
CA ARG A 11 -15.90 14.76 7.43
C ARG A 11 -17.04 15.36 6.58
N ASN A 12 -16.97 15.20 5.26
CA ASN A 12 -18.01 15.71 4.38
C ASN A 12 -19.34 14.99 4.53
N ASP A 13 -19.36 13.67 4.74
CA ASP A 13 -20.58 12.91 5.01
C ASP A 13 -21.29 13.41 6.28
N ARG A 14 -20.52 13.71 7.33
CA ARG A 14 -21.06 14.26 8.58
C ARG A 14 -21.64 15.66 8.39
N VAL A 15 -20.97 16.50 7.61
CA VAL A 15 -21.33 17.92 7.43
C VAL A 15 -22.45 18.10 6.41
N PHE A 16 -22.40 17.41 5.28
CA PHE A 16 -23.31 17.63 4.15
C PHE A 16 -24.44 16.61 4.07
N ASN A 17 -24.23 15.38 4.54
CA ASN A 17 -25.23 14.31 4.49
C ASN A 17 -25.88 14.03 5.86
N CYS A 18 -25.56 14.82 6.89
CA CYS A 18 -26.02 14.65 8.28
C CYS A 18 -25.90 13.19 8.78
N SER A 19 -24.93 12.44 8.23
CA SER A 19 -24.77 11.04 8.54
C SER A 19 -24.22 10.86 9.95
N GLN A 20 -24.66 9.80 10.63
CA GLN A 20 -24.18 9.51 11.96
C GLN A 20 -22.66 9.29 11.94
N ALA A 21 -21.96 9.93 12.87
CA ALA A 21 -20.51 9.83 12.96
C ALA A 21 -20.09 8.37 13.15
N LYS A 22 -19.30 7.83 12.22
CA LYS A 22 -18.67 6.53 12.41
C LYS A 22 -17.74 6.59 13.64
N ASN A 23 -17.70 5.47 14.37
CA ASN A 23 -16.76 5.30 15.46
C ASN A 23 -15.32 5.42 14.93
N VAL A 24 -14.44 6.08 15.71
CA VAL A 24 -13.02 6.26 15.38
C VAL A 24 -12.32 4.92 15.12
N ALA A 25 -12.60 3.88 15.92
CA ALA A 25 -12.02 2.55 15.72
C ALA A 25 -12.38 1.96 14.36
N THR A 26 -13.64 2.15 13.92
CA THR A 26 -14.09 1.71 12.59
C THR A 26 -13.37 2.45 11.48
N LEU A 27 -13.18 3.76 11.61
CA LEU A 27 -12.45 4.57 10.62
C LEU A 27 -10.98 4.18 10.52
N VAL A 28 -10.33 3.93 11.66
CA VAL A 28 -8.94 3.46 11.71
C VAL A 28 -8.84 2.09 11.04
N GLN A 29 -9.72 1.15 11.36
CA GLN A 29 -9.72 -0.18 10.76
C GLN A 29 -9.91 -0.12 9.24
N GLN A 30 -10.90 0.64 8.75
CA GLN A 30 -11.14 0.81 7.32
C GLN A 30 -9.93 1.38 6.60
N ASN A 31 -9.26 2.37 7.20
CA ASN A 31 -8.07 2.99 6.65
C ASN A 31 -6.87 2.05 6.62
N THR A 32 -6.64 1.27 7.68
CA THR A 32 -5.57 0.27 7.73
C THR A 32 -5.78 -0.83 6.70
N THR A 33 -7.00 -1.41 6.63
CA THR A 33 -7.32 -2.45 5.64
C THR A 33 -7.15 -1.95 4.21
N GLU A 34 -7.53 -0.71 3.93
CA GLU A 34 -7.29 -0.11 2.61
C GLU A 34 -5.79 0.05 2.36
N GLY A 35 -5.03 0.54 3.33
CA GLY A 35 -3.57 0.62 3.25
C GLY A 35 -2.90 -0.72 2.92
N GLU A 36 -3.33 -1.80 3.58
CA GLU A 36 -2.84 -3.16 3.32
C GLU A 36 -3.11 -3.60 1.87
N ARG A 37 -4.31 -3.33 1.34
CA ARG A 37 -4.65 -3.64 -0.06
C ARG A 37 -3.76 -2.90 -1.04
N TRP A 38 -3.45 -1.63 -0.77
CA TRP A 38 -2.54 -0.85 -1.60
C TRP A 38 -1.10 -1.36 -1.52
N CYS A 39 -0.63 -1.72 -0.33
CA CYS A 39 0.67 -2.36 -0.17
C CYS A 39 0.73 -3.68 -0.94
N ALA A 40 -0.31 -4.52 -0.88
CA ALA A 40 -0.38 -5.78 -1.62
C ALA A 40 -0.41 -5.56 -3.13
N ALA A 41 -1.20 -4.61 -3.62
CA ALA A 41 -1.25 -4.25 -5.03
C ALA A 41 0.11 -3.71 -5.52
N GLY A 42 0.72 -2.82 -4.75
CA GLY A 42 2.07 -2.31 -5.01
C GLY A 42 3.12 -3.42 -5.02
N ALA A 43 3.10 -4.30 -4.03
CA ALA A 43 4.01 -5.45 -3.93
C ALA A 43 3.88 -6.38 -5.14
N LYS A 44 2.66 -6.64 -5.62
CA LYS A 44 2.43 -7.43 -6.85
C LYS A 44 3.14 -6.80 -8.06
N HIS A 45 3.03 -5.48 -8.22
CA HIS A 45 3.69 -4.77 -9.32
C HIS A 45 5.21 -4.72 -9.15
N LEU A 46 5.70 -4.50 -7.92
CA LEU A 46 7.13 -4.53 -7.62
C LEU A 46 7.73 -5.92 -7.83
N ALA A 47 7.01 -6.98 -7.48
CA ALA A 47 7.42 -8.36 -7.74
C ALA A 47 7.55 -8.64 -9.24
N ALA A 48 6.67 -8.08 -10.08
CA ALA A 48 6.80 -8.16 -11.54
C ALA A 48 8.05 -7.45 -12.07
N LEU A 49 8.62 -6.51 -11.30
CA LEU A 49 9.89 -5.83 -11.59
C LEU A 49 11.10 -6.51 -10.91
N GLY A 50 10.89 -7.65 -10.25
CA GLY A 50 11.95 -8.42 -9.60
C GLY A 50 12.27 -8.01 -8.16
N TRP A 51 11.48 -7.14 -7.52
CA TRP A 51 11.58 -6.83 -6.08
C TRP A 51 11.06 -7.98 -5.21
N PRO A 52 11.64 -8.26 -4.02
CA PRO A 52 12.76 -7.58 -3.35
C PRO A 52 14.15 -7.94 -3.88
N GLY A 53 14.25 -8.53 -5.06
CA GLY A 53 15.45 -9.15 -5.59
C GLY A 53 15.42 -10.63 -5.22
N ASN A 54 15.53 -11.50 -6.20
CA ASN A 54 15.92 -12.88 -5.90
C ASN A 54 17.40 -12.82 -5.47
N PRO A 55 17.78 -13.21 -4.24
CA PRO A 55 19.19 -13.25 -3.86
C PRO A 55 20.03 -14.15 -4.81
N GLY A 56 19.38 -15.06 -5.54
CA GLY A 56 20.03 -15.84 -6.60
C GLY A 56 20.41 -15.06 -7.87
N THR A 57 19.74 -13.97 -8.22
CA THR A 57 20.08 -13.18 -9.42
C THR A 57 21.22 -12.18 -9.17
N ALA A 58 21.35 -11.66 -7.95
CA ALA A 58 22.50 -10.83 -7.57
C ALA A 58 23.83 -11.63 -7.61
N ASN A 59 23.81 -12.89 -7.16
CA ASN A 59 24.99 -13.76 -7.20
C ASN A 59 25.36 -14.19 -8.63
N MET A 60 24.38 -14.39 -9.52
CA MET A 60 24.66 -14.67 -10.94
C MET A 60 25.29 -13.46 -11.65
N ALA A 61 24.86 -12.24 -11.37
CA ALA A 61 25.46 -11.03 -11.95
C ALA A 61 26.94 -10.82 -11.55
N LEU A 62 27.32 -11.24 -10.33
CA LEU A 62 28.70 -11.20 -9.86
C LEU A 62 29.56 -12.34 -10.44
N LEU A 63 28.98 -13.52 -10.66
CA LEU A 63 29.66 -14.67 -11.29
C LEU A 63 30.03 -14.42 -12.76
N PHE A 64 29.17 -13.74 -13.53
CA PHE A 64 29.46 -13.42 -14.94
C PHE A 64 30.37 -12.19 -15.15
N SER A 65 30.75 -11.48 -14.08
CA SER A 65 31.67 -10.32 -14.15
C SER A 65 33.11 -10.67 -13.78
N ALA A 66 33.40 -11.93 -13.43
CA ALA A 66 34.73 -12.38 -13.00
C ALA A 66 35.56 -13.08 -14.11
N ASP A 67 35.00 -13.25 -15.31
CA ASP A 67 35.66 -13.90 -16.44
C ASP A 67 35.98 -12.90 -17.57
N VAL A 68 36.89 -11.94 -17.30
CA VAL A 68 37.68 -11.21 -18.32
C VAL A 68 39.10 -11.01 -17.81
#